data_AF-A0A820VV80-F1
#
_entry.id   AF-A0A820VV80-F1
#
_cell.length_a   1.000
_cell.length_b   1.000
_cell.length_c   1.000
_cell.angle_alpha   90.00
_cell.angle_beta   90.00
_cell.angle_gamma   90.00
#
_symmetry.space_group_name_H-M   'P 1'
#
loop_
_entity.id
_entity.type
_entity.pdbx_description
1 polymer ?
#
loop_
_entity_poly.entity_id
_entity_poly.type
_entity_poly.pdbx_seq_one_letter_code
_entity_poly.pdbx_strand_id
1 'polypeptide(L)'
;SNNDVSGDLDIGFAYAYQNLLRKFPNENFITALMHLDGVGLCKSNKLKMWLLSFSLIELPAKVRYQRYNMPVVSIWVSSKEPIASVWLRNSIDALKELKVSGIVNFK
;
A
#
# COMPACT_ATOMS: atom_id res chain seq x y z
N SER A 1 1.92 -6.17 -27.41
CA SER A 1 0.69 -5.69 -26.74
C SER A 1 0.85 -4.19 -26.56
N ASN A 2 0.24 -3.38 -27.43
CA ASN A 2 0.62 -1.96 -27.65
C ASN A 2 -0.55 -0.96 -27.48
N ASN A 3 -1.67 -1.35 -26.86
CA ASN A 3 -2.88 -0.51 -26.79
C ASN A 3 -3.24 -0.02 -25.37
N ASP A 4 -2.28 0.02 -24.44
CA ASP A 4 -2.50 0.62 -23.12
C ASP A 4 -2.10 2.11 -23.12
N VAL A 5 -2.95 2.95 -23.71
CA VAL A 5 -2.69 4.39 -23.86
C VAL A 5 -2.83 5.13 -22.52
N SER A 6 -3.70 4.64 -21.64
CA SER A 6 -3.96 5.21 -20.32
C SER A 6 -3.14 4.59 -19.20
N GLY A 7 -2.48 3.44 -19.44
CA GLY A 7 -1.56 2.81 -18.47
C GLY A 7 -2.27 2.18 -17.28
N ASP A 8 -3.56 1.86 -17.42
CA ASP A 8 -4.46 1.44 -16.35
C ASP A 8 -5.13 0.08 -16.62
N LEU A 9 -4.87 -0.54 -17.79
CA LEU A 9 -5.42 -1.86 -18.14
C LEU A 9 -4.93 -2.99 -17.22
N ASP A 10 -3.82 -2.78 -16.50
CA ASP A 10 -3.30 -3.71 -15.50
C ASP A 10 -4.04 -3.63 -14.15
N ILE A 11 -4.97 -2.68 -14.00
CA ILE A 11 -5.70 -2.45 -12.76
C ILE A 11 -7.04 -3.19 -12.80
N GLY A 12 -7.26 -4.14 -11.88
CA GLY A 12 -8.49 -4.93 -11.81
C GLY A 12 -9.79 -4.11 -11.65
N PHE A 13 -9.70 -2.85 -11.24
CA PHE A 13 -10.81 -1.91 -11.09
C PHE A 13 -10.70 -0.68 -12.01
N ALA A 14 -9.98 -0.78 -13.12
CA ALA A 14 -9.76 0.33 -14.06
C ALA A 14 -11.06 1.05 -14.47
N TYR A 15 -12.14 0.29 -14.69
CA TYR A 15 -13.44 0.86 -15.03
C TYR A 15 -14.00 1.80 -13.95
N ALA A 16 -13.86 1.45 -12.67
CA ALA A 16 -14.30 2.30 -11.57
C ALA A 16 -13.45 3.58 -11.46
N TYR A 17 -12.14 3.45 -11.66
CA TYR A 17 -11.23 4.60 -11.69
C TYR A 17 -11.55 5.56 -12.84
N GLN A 18 -11.73 5.02 -14.05
CA GLN A 18 -12.11 5.81 -15.24
C GLN A 18 -13.46 6.53 -15.05
N ASN A 19 -14.43 5.87 -14.40
CA ASN A 19 -15.70 6.51 -14.06
C ASN A 19 -15.55 7.63 -13.02
N LEU A 20 -14.66 7.47 -12.04
CA LEU A 20 -14.35 8.52 -11.06
C LEU A 20 -13.78 9.76 -11.76
N LEU A 21 -12.78 9.58 -12.62
CA LEU A 21 -12.16 10.67 -13.37
C LEU A 21 -13.17 11.38 -14.29
N ARG A 22 -14.03 10.63 -14.96
CA ARG A 22 -15.10 11.19 -15.81
C ARG A 22 -16.12 12.00 -15.01
N LYS A 23 -16.44 11.56 -13.80
CA LYS A 23 -17.42 12.24 -12.93
C LYS A 23 -16.87 13.56 -12.37
N PHE A 24 -15.56 13.65 -12.18
CA PHE A 24 -14.90 14.80 -11.57
C PHE A 24 -13.68 15.24 -12.41
N PRO A 25 -13.90 15.82 -13.60
CA PRO A 25 -12.82 16.06 -14.58
C PRO A 25 -11.81 17.14 -14.18
N ASN A 26 -12.15 17.98 -13.20
CA ASN A 26 -11.29 19.08 -12.74
C ASN A 26 -10.64 18.81 -11.38
N GLU A 27 -10.87 17.62 -10.81
CA GLU A 27 -10.34 17.24 -9.51
C GLU A 27 -9.08 16.40 -9.67
N ASN A 28 -8.14 16.56 -8.75
CA ASN A 28 -6.93 15.75 -8.71
C ASN A 28 -7.11 14.64 -7.67
N PHE A 29 -7.15 13.39 -8.13
CA PHE A 29 -7.19 12.22 -7.26
C PHE A 29 -5.81 11.60 -7.15
N ILE A 30 -5.47 11.18 -5.94
CA ILE A 30 -4.39 10.21 -5.70
C ILE A 30 -5.09 8.93 -5.30
N THR A 31 -5.01 7.93 -6.17
CA THR A 31 -5.71 6.66 -6.02
C THR A 31 -4.67 5.57 -5.88
N ALA A 32 -4.88 4.66 -4.94
CA ALA A 32 -3.91 3.64 -4.65
C ALA A 32 -4.59 2.28 -4.55
N LEU A 33 -4.01 1.29 -5.23
CA LEU A 33 -4.41 -0.09 -5.07
C LEU A 33 -3.74 -0.65 -3.82
N MET A 34 -4.55 -0.99 -2.83
CA MET A 34 -4.09 -1.56 -1.57
C MET A 34 -3.98 -3.07 -1.70
N HIS A 35 -2.80 -3.61 -1.44
CA HIS A 35 -2.57 -5.04 -1.31
C HIS A 35 -2.37 -5.37 0.16
N LEU A 36 -3.14 -6.36 0.62
CA LEU A 36 -2.97 -6.97 1.93
C LEU A 36 -2.20 -8.28 1.72
N ASP A 37 -0.92 -8.31 2.08
CA ASP A 37 -0.11 -9.53 1.99
C ASP A 37 -0.49 -10.61 3.02
N GLY A 38 -1.63 -10.48 3.70
CA GLY A 38 -2.15 -11.45 4.68
C GLY A 38 -1.31 -11.58 5.97
N VAL A 39 -0.15 -10.90 6.05
CA VAL A 39 0.72 -10.92 7.22
C VAL A 39 0.21 -9.94 8.27
N GLY A 40 -0.50 -10.46 9.26
CA GLY A 40 -0.80 -9.71 10.48
C GLY A 40 0.45 -9.59 11.34
N LEU A 41 0.90 -8.36 11.63
CA LEU A 41 2.11 -8.10 12.43
C LEU A 41 1.89 -8.37 13.93
N CYS A 42 0.65 -8.26 14.40
CA CYS A 42 0.28 -8.53 15.78
C CYS A 42 -1.16 -9.05 15.82
N LYS A 43 -1.36 -10.20 16.47
CA LYS A 43 -2.68 -10.76 16.79
C LYS A 43 -2.77 -10.94 18.31
N SER A 44 -3.08 -9.85 19.00
CA SER A 44 -3.46 -9.89 20.43
C SER A 44 -4.98 -9.72 20.53
N ASN A 45 -5.59 -10.19 21.62
CA ASN A 45 -7.05 -10.22 21.82
C ASN A 45 -7.77 -8.86 21.63
N LYS A 46 -7.04 -7.73 21.58
CA LYS A 46 -7.62 -6.39 21.40
C LYS A 46 -6.94 -5.55 20.30
N LEU A 47 -6.01 -6.13 19.54
CA LEU A 47 -5.13 -5.36 18.67
C LEU A 47 -4.78 -6.16 17.42
N LYS A 48 -5.16 -5.61 16.27
CA LYS A 48 -4.80 -6.13 14.95
C LYS A 48 -4.01 -5.05 14.21
N MET A 49 -2.81 -5.43 13.76
CA MET A 49 -1.97 -4.58 12.92
C MET A 49 -1.70 -5.29 11.60
N TRP A 50 -1.93 -4.58 10.50
CA TRP A 50 -1.70 -5.09 9.15
C TRP A 50 -0.68 -4.20 8.45
N LEU A 51 0.31 -4.82 7.82
CA LEU A 51 1.18 -4.14 6.87
C LEU A 51 0.53 -4.23 5.49
N LEU A 52 0.51 -3.09 4.80
CA LEU A 52 -0.09 -2.96 3.49
C LEU A 52 0.95 -2.38 2.54
N SER A 53 0.95 -2.90 1.32
CA SER A 53 1.64 -2.28 0.21
C SER A 53 0.63 -1.58 -0.68
N PHE A 54 0.99 -0.40 -1.15
CA PHE A 54 0.14 0.40 -2.03
C PHE A 54 0.81 0.57 -3.38
N SER A 55 0.02 0.48 -4.45
CA SER A 55 0.44 0.83 -5.79
C SER A 55 -0.33 2.07 -6.24
N LEU A 56 0.39 3.17 -6.48
CA LEU A 56 -0.23 4.41 -6.95
C LEU A 56 -0.70 4.25 -8.40
N ILE A 57 -1.99 4.48 -8.64
CA ILE A 57 -2.60 4.29 -9.95
C ILE A 57 -2.11 5.35 -10.94
N GLU A 58 -1.90 6.58 -10.45
CA GLU A 58 -1.43 7.72 -11.25
C GLU A 58 0.01 7.54 -11.78
N LEU A 59 0.76 6.57 -11.24
CA LEU A 59 2.07 6.21 -11.79
C LEU A 59 1.92 5.32 -13.04
N PRO A 60 2.74 5.51 -14.08
CA PRO A 60 2.73 4.61 -15.24
C PRO A 60 2.97 3.15 -14.84
N ALA A 61 2.28 2.21 -15.50
CA ALA A 61 2.32 0.78 -15.17
C ALA A 61 3.74 0.21 -15.00
N LYS A 62 4.70 0.64 -15.83
CA LYS A 62 6.11 0.21 -15.77
C LYS A 62 6.82 0.61 -14.47
N VAL A 63 6.43 1.71 -13.84
CA VAL A 63 7.08 2.25 -12.63
C VAL A 63 6.25 2.05 -11.37
N ARG A 64 4.94 1.82 -11.50
CA ARG A 64 3.97 1.63 -10.41
C ARG A 64 4.37 0.53 -9.42
N TYR A 65 4.84 -0.61 -9.92
CA TYR A 65 5.21 -1.76 -9.10
C TYR A 65 6.70 -1.83 -8.77
N GLN A 66 7.48 -0.79 -9.13
CA GLN A 66 8.88 -0.75 -8.73
C GLN A 66 8.97 -0.51 -7.23
N ARG A 67 9.77 -1.31 -6.53
CA ARG A 67 9.82 -1.33 -5.05
C ARG A 67 10.03 0.04 -4.41
N TYR A 68 10.80 0.92 -5.06
CA TYR A 68 11.08 2.27 -4.53
C TYR A 68 9.90 3.24 -4.68
N ASN A 69 8.91 2.92 -5.53
CA ASN A 69 7.68 3.69 -5.74
C ASN A 69 6.47 3.09 -5.01
N MET A 70 6.66 2.01 -4.25
CA MET A 70 5.59 1.31 -3.56
C MET A 70 5.54 1.78 -2.10
N PRO A 71 4.57 2.62 -1.70
CA PRO A 71 4.44 3.02 -0.31
C PRO A 71 4.10 1.81 0.55
N VAL A 72 4.75 1.73 1.70
CA VAL A 72 4.42 0.76 2.75
C VAL A 72 3.69 1.51 3.85
N VAL A 73 2.51 1.01 4.21
CA VAL A 73 1.64 1.63 5.21
C VAL A 73 1.30 0.59 6.27
N SER A 74 1.25 1.02 7.53
CA SER A 74 0.74 0.23 8.63
C SER A 74 -0.66 0.75 8.98
N ILE A 75 -1.60 -0.15 9.26
CA ILE A 75 -2.92 0.22 9.82
C ILE A 75 -3.04 -0.33 11.24
N TRP A 76 -3.42 0.56 12.15
CA TRP A 76 -3.74 0.23 13.53
C TRP A 76 -5.25 0.22 13.74
N VAL A 77 -5.80 -0.92 14.14
CA VAL A 77 -7.22 -1.05 14.48
C VAL A 77 -7.35 -1.35 15.97
N SER A 78 -7.77 -0.35 16.75
CA SER A 78 -8.03 -0.48 18.19
C SER A 78 -9.01 0.59 18.67
N SER A 79 -9.56 0.40 19.88
CA SER A 79 -10.39 1.41 20.56
C SER A 79 -9.59 2.57 21.16
N LYS A 80 -8.26 2.49 21.15
CA LYS A 80 -7.34 3.55 21.59
C LYS A 80 -6.34 3.88 20.50
N GLU A 81 -6.07 5.17 20.35
CA GLU A 81 -5.02 5.67 19.46
C GLU A 81 -3.64 5.16 19.92
N PRO A 82 -2.79 4.68 19.00
CA PRO A 82 -1.46 4.24 19.37
C PRO A 82 -0.53 5.45 19.62
N ILE A 83 0.45 5.26 20.50
CA ILE A 83 1.61 6.16 20.52
C ILE A 83 2.39 5.92 19.21
N ALA A 84 2.31 6.86 18.27
CA ALA A 84 2.81 6.70 16.91
C ALA A 84 4.30 6.30 16.85
N SER A 85 5.13 6.85 17.74
CA SER A 85 6.56 6.52 17.82
C SER A 85 6.82 5.07 18.19
N VAL A 86 5.97 4.46 19.01
CA VAL A 86 6.07 3.04 19.39
C VAL A 86 5.49 2.16 18.27
N TRP A 87 4.35 2.57 17.73
CA TRP A 87 3.67 1.83 16.66
C TRP A 87 4.52 1.69 15.40
N LEU A 88 5.13 2.78 14.94
CA LEU A 88 5.93 2.78 13.72
C LEU A 88 7.30 2.13 13.91
N ARG A 89 7.82 2.07 15.14
CA ARG A 89 9.17 1.56 15.41
C ARG A 89 9.35 0.12 14.95
N ASN A 90 8.39 -0.76 15.25
CA ASN A 90 8.46 -2.17 14.83
C ASN A 90 8.48 -2.31 13.30
N SER A 91 7.65 -1.54 12.61
CA SER A 91 7.62 -1.53 11.14
C SER A 91 8.92 -0.97 10.55
N ILE A 92 9.46 0.11 11.12
CA ILE A 92 10.72 0.72 10.68
C ILE A 92 11.90 -0.24 10.88
N ASP A 93 11.97 -0.90 12.05
CA ASP A 93 13.07 -1.80 12.37
C ASP A 93 13.01 -3.07 11.50
N ALA A 94 11.80 -3.62 11.26
CA ALA A 94 11.62 -4.71 10.29
C ALA A 94 11.99 -4.31 8.85
N LEU A 95 11.66 -3.08 8.42
CA LEU A 95 12.06 -2.56 7.10
C LEU A 95 13.57 -2.35 6.99
N LYS A 96 14.22 -1.89 8.07
CA LYS A 96 15.69 -1.77 8.12
C LYS A 96 16.35 -3.14 8.05
N GLU A 97 15.82 -4.11 8.76
CA GLU A 97 16.33 -5.48 8.72
C GLU A 97 16.14 -6.09 7.33
N LEU A 98 14.95 -5.98 6.73
CA LEU A 98 14.68 -6.38 5.34
C LEU A 98 15.69 -5.74 4.36
N LYS A 99 15.98 -4.45 4.53
CA LYS A 99 16.93 -3.72 3.68
C LYS A 99 18.35 -4.28 3.79
N VAL A 100 18.76 -4.76 4.97
CA VAL A 100 20.12 -5.24 5.24
C VAL A 100 20.27 -6.73 4.92
N SER A 101 19.30 -7.56 5.30
CA SER A 101 19.39 -9.03 5.23
C SER A 101 18.69 -9.63 4.01
N GLY A 102 17.76 -8.91 3.39
CA GLY A 102 16.86 -9.45 2.37
C GLY A 102 15.83 -10.48 2.89
N ILE A 103 15.79 -10.72 4.20
CA ILE A 103 14.95 -11.74 4.86
C ILE A 103 14.32 -11.13 6.12
N VAL A 104 12.99 -11.25 6.26
CA VAL A 104 12.28 -10.84 7.50
C VAL A 104 11.79 -12.08 8.22
N ASN A 105 12.31 -12.32 9.43
CA ASN A 105 11.75 -13.30 10.35
C ASN A 105 10.68 -12.61 11.20
N PHE A 106 9.41 -12.82 10.85
CA PHE A 106 8.31 -12.45 11.73
C PHE A 106 8.26 -13.46 12.88
N LYS A 107 8.76 -13.08 14.05
CA LYS A 107 8.54 -13.81 15.31
C LYS A 107 7.28 -13.31 16.00
#